data_AF-A0A6C1QMN6-F1
#
_entry.id   AF-A0A6C1QMN6-F1
#
_cell.length_a   1.000
_cell.length_b   1.000
_cell.length_c   1.000
_cell.angle_alpha   90.00
_cell.angle_beta   90.00
_cell.angle_gamma   90.00
#
_symmetry.space_group_name_H-M   'P 1'
#
loop_
_entity.id
_entity.type
_entity.pdbx_description
1 polymer ?
#
loop_
_entity_poly.entity_id
_entity_poly.type
_entity_poly.pdbx_seq_one_letter_code
_entity_poly.pdbx_strand_id
1 'polypeptide(L)' 'MPKLTINHRTVEVPDGRTVLDAALAAGYRIPTLCHMEGRKPLG' A
#
# COMPACT_ATOMS: atom_id res chain seq x y z
N MET A 1 7.25 -4.31 11.76
CA MET A 1 6.75 -4.89 10.49
C MET A 1 5.36 -5.46 10.74
N PRO A 2 4.30 -4.67 10.54
CA PRO A 2 2.92 -5.12 10.65
C PRO A 2 2.60 -6.22 9.64
N LYS A 3 1.83 -7.19 10.10
CA LYS A 3 1.29 -8.30 9.30
C LYS A 3 -0.14 -7.97 8.88
N LEU A 4 -0.38 -7.94 7.58
CA LEU A 4 -1.62 -7.52 6.95
C LEU A 4 -2.15 -8.64 6.04
N THR A 5 -3.45 -8.61 5.73
CA THR A 5 -4.06 -9.54 4.76
C THR A 5 -4.65 -8.74 3.59
N ILE A 6 -4.23 -9.06 2.37
CA ILE A 6 -4.72 -8.44 1.11
C ILE A 6 -5.11 -9.56 0.15
N ASN A 7 -6.38 -9.61 -0.26
CA ASN A 7 -6.90 -10.65 -1.17
C ASN A 7 -6.54 -12.08 -0.72
N HIS A 8 -6.78 -12.38 0.55
CA HIS A 8 -6.44 -13.67 1.20
C HIS A 8 -4.94 -14.02 1.26
N ARG A 9 -4.04 -13.11 0.86
CA ARG A 9 -2.60 -13.25 1.03
C ARG A 9 -2.12 -12.46 2.23
N THR A 10 -1.26 -13.06 3.02
CA THR A 10 -0.55 -12.39 4.09
C THR A 10 0.63 -11.60 3.52
N VAL A 11 0.76 -10.34 3.91
CA VAL A 11 1.86 -9.45 3.54
C VAL A 11 2.40 -8.75 4.78
N GLU A 12 3.73 -8.62 4.85
CA GLU A 12 4.41 -7.85 5.89
C GLU A 12 5.08 -6.64 5.25
N VAL A 13 4.81 -5.46 5.80
CA VAL A 13 5.41 -4.20 5.35
C VAL A 13 6.09 -3.48 6.50
N PRO A 14 7.09 -2.62 6.24
CA PRO A 14 7.67 -1.77 7.27
C PRO A 14 6.64 -0.83 7.91
N ASP A 15 6.86 -0.49 9.17
CA ASP A 15 6.07 0.51 9.87
C ASP A 15 6.16 1.88 9.19
N GLY A 16 5.06 2.64 9.21
CA GLY A 16 4.96 3.96 8.58
C GLY A 16 4.70 3.96 7.07
N ARG A 17 4.48 2.80 6.45
CA ARG A 17 4.03 2.69 5.04
C ARG A 17 2.52 2.82 4.90
N THR A 18 2.07 3.16 3.70
CA THR A 18 0.64 3.29 3.39
C THR A 18 0.02 1.95 2.99
N VAL A 19 -1.31 1.86 3.04
CA VAL A 19 -2.04 0.70 2.51
C VAL A 19 -1.87 0.53 1.00
N LEU A 20 -1.62 1.63 0.27
CA LEU A 20 -1.31 1.60 -1.16
C LEU A 20 0.06 0.95 -1.42
N ASP A 21 1.06 1.27 -0.59
CA ASP A 21 2.37 0.62 -0.64
C ASP A 21 2.26 -0.88 -0.34
N ALA A 22 1.43 -1.25 0.64
CA ALA A 22 1.21 -2.65 0.98
C ALA A 22 0.54 -3.44 -0.16
N ALA A 23 -0.43 -2.84 -0.85
CA ALA A 23 -1.06 -3.45 -2.02
C ALA A 23 -0.04 -3.63 -3.16
N LEU A 24 0.81 -2.62 -3.40
CA LEU A 24 1.87 -2.70 -4.41
C LEU A 24 2.89 -3.80 -4.08
N ALA A 25 3.32 -3.90 -2.81
CA ALA A 25 4.22 -4.96 -2.34
C ALA A 25 3.60 -6.36 -2.47
N ALA A 26 2.27 -6.46 -2.36
CA ALA A 26 1.52 -7.70 -2.60
C ALA A 26 1.36 -8.05 -4.09
N GLY A 27 1.81 -7.18 -5.01
CA GLY A 27 1.67 -7.33 -6.46
C GLY A 27 0.34 -6.82 -7.02
N TYR A 28 -0.47 -6.09 -6.23
CA TYR A 28 -1.74 -5.53 -6.66
C TYR A 28 -1.58 -4.04 -6.99
N ARG A 29 -1.77 -3.68 -8.26
CA ARG A 29 -1.78 -2.29 -8.69
C ARG A 29 -3.18 -1.70 -8.54
N ILE A 30 -3.35 -0.80 -7.57
CA ILE A 30 -4.58 -0.02 -7.39
C ILE A 30 -4.46 1.25 -8.26
N PRO A 31 -5.40 1.52 -9.18
CA PRO A 31 -5.41 2.76 -9.94
C PRO A 31 -5.57 3.97 -9.03
N THR A 32 -4.77 5.00 -9.26
CA THR A 32 -4.84 6.25 -8.49
C THR A 32 -5.03 7.43 -9.41
N LEU A 33 -5.91 8.35 -9.01
CA LEU A 33 -6.11 9.64 -9.70
C LEU A 33 -5.26 10.72 -9.04
N CYS A 34 -5.41 10.90 -7.72
CA CYS A 34 -4.82 12.01 -6.97
C CYS A 34 -3.52 11.66 -6.23
N HIS A 35 -3.17 10.37 -6.13
CA HIS A 35 -1.93 9.96 -5.47
C HIS A 35 -0.75 10.14 -6.41
N MET A 36 0.29 10.83 -5.92
CA MET A 36 1.54 11.09 -6.62
C MET A 36 2.70 10.94 -5.64
N GLU A 37 3.79 10.29 -6.07
CA GLU A 37 4.99 10.13 -5.26
C GLU A 37 5.62 11.49 -4.90
N GLY A 38 6.13 11.60 -3.67
CA GLY A 38 6.74 12.84 -3.17
C GLY A 38 5.75 13.97 -2.85
N ARG A 39 4.44 13.75 -3.06
CA ARG A 39 3.38 14.66 -2.61
C ARG A 39 2.66 14.08 -1.40
N LYS A 40 2.08 14.96 -0.58
CA LYS A 40 1.22 14.50 0.52
C LYS A 40 0.04 13.73 -0.08
N PRO A 41 -0.34 12.58 0.51
CA PRO A 41 -1.54 11.88 0.11
C PRO A 41 -2.75 12.81 0.16
N LEU A 42 -3.62 12.67 -0.84
CA LEU A 42 -4.88 13.40 -0.94
C LEU A 42 -5.98 12.34 -1.07
N GLY A 43 -6.84 12.24 -0.06
CA GLY A 43 -7.84 11.19 0.09
C GLY A 43 -8.03 10.80 1.54
#